data_AF-A0A945WLU3-F1
#
_entry.id   AF-A0A945WLU3-F1
#
_cell.length_a   1.000
_cell.length_b   1.000
_cell.length_c   1.000
_cell.angle_alpha   90.00
_cell.angle_beta   90.00
_cell.angle_gamma   90.00
#
_symmetry.space_group_name_H-M   'P 1'
#
loop_
_entity.id
_entity.type
_entity.pdbx_description
1 polymer ?
#
loop_
_entity_poly.entity_id
_entity_poly.type
_entity_poly.pdbx_seq_one_letter_code
_entity_poly.pdbx_strand_id
1 'polypeptide(L)'
;MAGTSAVFLSSEYDGASPVERDGMLWSAKELHLDEPLEQRLEKAPMHNALALEGLEDYEPPENGDVREVESIGSKFIYLKSSHAWVQMV
;
A
#
# COMPACT_ATOMS: atom_id res chain seq x y z
N MET A 1 -13.70 -8.92 12.39
CA MET A 1 -13.06 -7.60 12.58
C MET A 1 -12.56 -7.22 11.21
N ALA A 2 -13.18 -6.24 10.55
CA ALA A 2 -12.65 -5.70 9.30
C ALA A 2 -11.36 -4.97 9.69
N GLY A 3 -10.22 -5.54 9.30
CA GLY A 3 -8.92 -5.03 9.67
C GLY A 3 -8.45 -4.11 8.56
N THR A 4 -8.39 -2.81 8.85
CA THR A 4 -7.81 -1.76 8.04
C THR A 4 -6.52 -2.24 7.33
N SER A 5 -6.45 -2.08 6.01
CA SER A 5 -5.28 -2.45 5.19
C SER A 5 -4.01 -1.84 5.75
N ALA A 6 -2.96 -2.65 5.88
CA ALA A 6 -1.64 -2.14 6.21
C ALA A 6 -1.04 -1.36 5.02
N VAL A 7 -0.23 -0.34 5.29
CA VAL A 7 0.52 0.40 4.26
C VAL A 7 2.02 0.20 4.47
N PHE A 8 2.69 -0.35 3.47
CA PHE A 8 4.12 -0.64 3.50
C PHE A 8 4.89 0.33 2.62
N LEU A 9 5.93 0.93 3.21
CA LEU A 9 6.93 1.74 2.53
C LEU A 9 8.19 0.93 2.27
N SER A 10 8.92 1.28 1.21
CA SER A 10 10.27 0.79 0.99
C SER A 10 11.16 1.17 2.18
N SER A 11 12.06 0.27 2.56
CA SER A 11 13.06 0.54 3.61
C SER A 11 13.98 1.70 3.25
N GLU A 12 14.16 1.96 1.95
CA GLU A 12 14.97 3.04 1.38
C GLU A 12 14.23 4.39 1.29
N TYR A 13 12.97 4.46 1.71
CA TYR A 13 12.24 5.73 1.75
C TYR A 13 12.85 6.68 2.80
N ASP A 14 13.42 7.80 2.31
CA ASP A 14 14.14 8.80 3.11
C ASP A 14 13.26 10.02 3.49
N GLY A 15 11.96 9.97 3.18
CA GLY A 15 10.99 10.99 3.54
C GLY A 15 10.43 10.81 4.96
N ALA A 16 9.70 11.82 5.44
CA ALA A 16 8.94 11.68 6.68
C ALA A 16 7.82 10.64 6.47
N SER A 17 8.01 9.43 7.02
CA SER A 17 6.95 8.42 7.04
C SER A 17 5.85 8.88 8.01
N PRO A 18 4.61 9.08 7.56
CA PRO A 18 3.49 9.34 8.45
C PRO A 18 3.08 8.10 9.26
N VAL A 19 3.61 6.92 8.90
CA VAL A 19 3.32 5.63 9.53
C VAL A 19 4.45 5.29 10.51
N GLU A 20 4.09 4.91 11.74
CA GLU A 20 5.02 4.54 12.81
C GLU A 20 5.85 3.32 12.38
N ARG A 21 7.19 3.46 12.38
CA ARG A 21 8.09 2.32 12.17
C ARG A 21 8.22 1.59 13.50
N ASP A 22 7.39 0.58 13.74
CA ASP A 22 7.55 -0.34 14.89
C ASP A 22 8.84 -1.20 14.81
N GLY A 23 9.82 -0.80 13.99
CA GLY A 23 11.05 -1.55 13.73
C GLY A 23 10.83 -2.84 12.93
N MET A 24 9.61 -3.10 12.49
CA MET A 24 9.28 -4.28 11.71
C MET A 24 9.61 -4.07 10.23
N LEU A 25 10.34 -5.03 9.67
CA LEU A 25 10.68 -5.10 8.26
C LEU A 25 10.09 -6.39 7.70
N TRP A 26 9.46 -6.28 6.54
CA TRP A 26 8.94 -7.41 5.81
C TRP A 26 9.70 -7.57 4.50
N SER A 27 10.02 -8.82 4.17
CA SER A 27 10.57 -9.18 2.88
C SER A 27 9.50 -9.19 1.80
N ALA A 28 9.93 -9.05 0.54
CA ALA A 28 9.04 -9.16 -0.62
C ALA A 28 8.22 -10.47 -0.63
N LYS A 29 8.84 -11.56 -0.17
CA LYS A 29 8.21 -12.87 -0.05
C LYS A 29 7.09 -12.88 1.00
N GLU A 30 7.29 -12.24 2.14
CA GLU A 30 6.26 -12.13 3.19
C GLU A 30 5.08 -11.25 2.77
N LEU A 31 5.33 -10.27 1.90
CA LEU A 31 4.30 -9.41 1.32
C LEU A 31 3.66 -9.99 0.06
N HIS A 32 4.07 -11.18 -0.37
CA HIS A 32 3.59 -11.82 -1.60
C HIS A 32 3.84 -10.99 -2.87
N LEU A 33 4.89 -10.17 -2.90
CA LEU A 33 5.24 -9.34 -4.07
C LEU A 33 5.73 -10.14 -5.28
N ASP A 34 6.15 -11.39 -5.05
CA ASP A 34 6.64 -12.28 -6.11
C ASP A 34 5.49 -12.94 -6.91
N GLU A 35 4.23 -12.74 -6.48
CA GLU A 35 3.07 -13.27 -7.18
C GLU A 35 2.78 -12.46 -8.46
N PRO A 36 2.47 -13.13 -9.58
CA PRO A 36 2.14 -12.44 -10.81
C PRO A 36 0.86 -11.62 -10.65
N LEU A 37 0.99 -10.31 -10.74
CA LEU A 37 -0.14 -9.39 -10.85
C LEU A 37 -0.68 -9.44 -12.29
N GLU A 38 -1.88 -10.00 -12.44
CA GLU A 38 -2.52 -10.12 -13.74
C GLU A 38 -2.77 -8.75 -14.39
N GLN A 39 -3.14 -7.74 -13.58
CA GLN A 39 -3.42 -6.38 -14.05
C GLN A 39 -3.05 -5.34 -12.98
N ARG A 40 -2.64 -4.15 -13.46
CA ARG A 40 -2.49 -2.94 -12.63
C ARG A 40 -3.56 -1.95 -13.06
N LEU A 41 -4.43 -1.57 -12.12
CA LEU A 41 -5.53 -0.67 -12.39
C LEU A 41 -5.29 0.66 -11.71
N GLU A 42 -4.89 1.66 -12.49
CA GLU A 42 -4.69 3.02 -11.98
C GLU A 42 -6.03 3.62 -11.53
N LYS A 43 -6.04 4.19 -10.33
CA LYS A 43 -7.19 4.84 -9.69
C LYS A 43 -6.85 6.29 -9.33
N ALA A 44 -7.85 7.03 -8.85
CA ALA A 44 -7.64 8.40 -8.40
C ALA A 44 -6.58 8.46 -7.28
N PRO A 45 -5.71 9.49 -7.28
CA PRO A 45 -4.69 9.67 -6.26
C PRO A 45 -5.31 9.88 -4.88
N MET A 46 -4.52 9.62 -3.85
CA MET A 46 -4.84 9.84 -2.45
C MET A 46 -3.92 10.89 -1.84
N HIS A 47 -4.44 11.71 -0.94
CA HIS A 47 -3.64 12.75 -0.30
C HIS A 47 -2.53 12.17 0.59
N ASN A 48 -2.79 11.10 1.33
CA ASN A 48 -1.83 10.52 2.29
C ASN A 48 -2.05 9.01 2.51
N ALA A 49 -1.10 8.34 3.18
CA ALA A 49 -1.17 6.91 3.47
C ALA A 49 -2.36 6.52 4.35
N LEU A 50 -2.74 7.36 5.32
CA LEU A 50 -3.90 7.12 6.19
C LEU A 50 -5.21 7.03 5.39
N ALA A 51 -5.32 7.73 4.25
CA ALA A 51 -6.46 7.62 3.36
C ALA A 51 -6.54 6.26 2.64
N LEU A 52 -5.41 5.55 2.48
CA LEU A 52 -5.39 4.19 1.95
C LEU A 52 -5.85 3.17 3.00
N GLU A 53 -5.41 3.33 4.24
CA GLU A 53 -5.81 2.49 5.38
C GLU A 53 -7.34 2.46 5.52
N GLY A 54 -7.98 3.63 5.55
CA GLY A 54 -9.43 3.75 5.71
C GLY A 54 -10.26 3.44 4.46
N LEU A 55 -9.64 3.09 3.33
CA LEU A 55 -10.36 3.00 2.06
C LEU A 55 -11.38 1.86 2.03
N GLU A 56 -11.11 0.77 2.74
CA GLU A 56 -11.99 -0.41 2.80
C GLU A 56 -13.42 -0.11 3.24
N ASP A 57 -13.60 0.88 4.12
CA ASP A 57 -14.89 1.24 4.67
C ASP A 57 -15.78 1.98 3.65
N TYR A 58 -15.19 2.56 2.60
CA TYR A 58 -15.88 3.42 1.64
C TYR A 58 -15.81 2.90 0.20
N GLU A 59 -14.67 2.36 -0.20
CA GLU A 59 -14.38 1.83 -1.53
C GLU A 59 -13.38 0.66 -1.40
N PRO A 60 -13.85 -0.57 -1.09
CA PRO A 60 -12.97 -1.73 -0.92
C PRO A 60 -12.01 -1.90 -2.11
N PRO A 61 -10.68 -1.89 -1.88
CA PRO A 61 -9.73 -2.01 -2.96
C PRO A 61 -9.71 -3.43 -3.54
N GLU A 62 -9.44 -3.51 -4.84
CA GLU A 62 -9.30 -4.77 -5.55
C GLU A 62 -7.83 -5.08 -5.83
N ASN A 63 -7.50 -6.38 -5.94
CA ASN A 63 -6.13 -6.80 -6.18
C ASN A 63 -5.57 -6.14 -7.45
N GLY A 64 -4.45 -5.45 -7.31
CA GLY A 64 -3.82 -4.72 -8.42
C GLY A 64 -4.29 -3.28 -8.61
N ASP A 65 -5.16 -2.75 -7.75
CA ASP A 65 -5.45 -1.32 -7.70
C ASP A 65 -4.16 -0.53 -7.41
N VAL A 66 -3.93 0.52 -8.19
CA VAL A 66 -2.76 1.40 -8.07
C VAL A 66 -3.22 2.82 -7.79
N ARG A 67 -2.68 3.42 -6.74
CA ARG A 67 -2.96 4.81 -6.35
C ARG A 67 -1.67 5.55 -6.07
N GLU A 68 -1.55 6.77 -6.60
CA GLU A 68 -0.50 7.70 -6.17
C GLU A 68 -0.86 8.27 -4.80
N VAL A 69 0.10 8.33 -3.88
CA VAL A 69 -0.05 8.99 -2.58
C VAL A 69 0.75 10.28 -2.60
N GLU A 70 0.06 11.41 -2.68
CA GLU A 70 0.64 12.73 -2.94
C GLU A 70 1.61 13.17 -1.84
N SER A 71 1.29 12.94 -0.56
CA SER A 71 2.18 13.30 0.55
C SER A 71 3.50 12.53 0.56
N ILE A 72 3.55 11.37 -0.11
CA ILE A 72 4.72 10.49 -0.20
C ILE A 72 5.43 10.69 -1.55
N GLY A 73 4.70 11.10 -2.58
CA GLY A 73 5.20 11.25 -3.95
C GLY A 73 5.47 9.92 -4.64
N SER A 74 4.73 8.86 -4.27
CA SER A 74 4.94 7.51 -4.79
C SER A 74 3.61 6.80 -5.06
N LYS A 75 3.65 5.84 -5.99
CA LYS A 75 2.51 4.93 -6.22
C LYS A 75 2.53 3.78 -5.23
N PHE A 76 1.34 3.30 -4.91
CA PHE A 76 1.08 2.15 -4.07
C PHE A 76 0.16 1.20 -4.82
N ILE A 77 0.42 -0.10 -4.67
CA ILE A 77 -0.42 -1.16 -5.22
C ILE A 77 -1.09 -1.94 -4.09
N TYR A 78 -2.38 -2.22 -4.23
CA TYR A 78 -3.08 -3.08 -3.30
C TYR A 78 -2.90 -4.56 -3.66
N LEU A 79 -2.52 -5.36 -2.67
CA LEU A 79 -2.35 -6.79 -2.77
C LEU A 79 -3.37 -7.48 -1.88
N LYS A 80 -4.24 -8.26 -2.49
CA LYS A 80 -5.30 -8.97 -1.77
C LYS A 80 -4.78 -10.14 -0.94
N SER A 81 -3.64 -10.74 -1.32
CA SER A 81 -3.01 -11.85 -0.60
C SER A 81 -2.46 -11.42 0.77
N SER A 82 -1.90 -10.22 0.86
CA SER A 82 -1.38 -9.63 2.10
C SER A 82 -2.32 -8.60 2.75
N HIS A 83 -3.45 -8.27 2.10
CA HIS A 83 -4.42 -7.28 2.57
C HIS A 83 -3.75 -5.92 2.85
N ALA A 84 -2.97 -5.45 1.88
CA ALA A 84 -2.07 -4.34 2.10
C ALA A 84 -1.80 -3.50 0.85
N TRP A 85 -1.50 -2.23 1.08
CA TRP A 85 -0.93 -1.32 0.10
C TRP A 85 0.60 -1.35 0.20
N VAL A 86 1.27 -1.59 -0.91
CA VAL A 86 2.73 -1.64 -0.96
C VAL A 86 3.27 -0.58 -1.90
N GLN A 87 4.25 0.19 -1.45
CA GLN A 87 4.93 1.18 -2.27
C GLN A 87 5.56 0.51 -3.50
N MET A 88 5.31 1.10 -4.68
CA MET A 88 5.98 0.73 -5.93
C MET A 88 7.24 1.57 -6.08
N VAL A 89 8.40 0.91 -6.17
CA VAL A 89 9.72 1.51 -6.46
C VAL A 89 10.15 1.26 -7.89
#